data_AF-A0A177XY00-F1
#
_entry.id   AF-A0A177XY00-F1
#
_cell.length_a   1.000
_cell.length_b   1.000
_cell.length_c   1.000
_cell.angle_alpha   90.00
_cell.angle_beta   90.00
_cell.angle_gamma   90.00
#
_symmetry.space_group_name_H-M   'P 1'
#
loop_
_entity.id
_entity.type
_entity.pdbx_description
1 polymer ?
#
loop_
_entity_poly.entity_id
_entity_poly.type
_entity_poly.pdbx_seq_one_letter_code
_entity_poly.pdbx_strand_id
1 'polypeptide(L)'
;MRKIAFSFVALITLSACQTEVGTQTWCDEMTDKPKSEWNAQGAVDYARHCVLQDAVGSESWCNDLEDKPKADWSANDATGYAKHCVF
;
A
#
# COMPACT_ATOMS: atom_id res chain seq x y z
N MET A 1 15.15 43.49 -3.99
CA MET A 1 14.82 42.36 -3.09
C MET A 1 13.34 41.95 -3.13
N ARG A 2 12.37 42.87 -3.30
CA ARG A 2 10.92 42.56 -3.39
C ARG A 2 10.51 41.67 -4.59
N LYS A 3 11.24 41.73 -5.71
CA LYS A 3 10.97 40.93 -6.93
C LYS A 3 11.46 39.47 -6.83
N ILE A 4 12.49 39.21 -6.01
CA ILE A 4 13.04 37.85 -5.83
C ILE A 4 12.12 37.03 -4.92
N ALA A 5 11.50 37.68 -3.92
CA ALA A 5 10.51 37.05 -3.05
C ALA A 5 9.27 36.55 -3.82
N PHE A 6 8.82 37.27 -4.85
CA PHE A 6 7.69 36.83 -5.68
C PHE A 6 8.02 35.63 -6.58
N SER A 7 9.29 35.45 -6.95
CA SER A 7 9.71 34.38 -7.87
C SER A 7 9.83 33.01 -7.17
N PHE A 8 10.02 32.98 -5.85
CA PHE A 8 10.13 31.73 -5.09
C PHE A 8 8.76 31.10 -4.76
N VAL A 9 7.69 31.90 -4.71
CA VAL A 9 6.34 31.42 -4.37
C VAL A 9 5.68 30.63 -5.51
N ALA A 10 6.07 30.88 -6.76
CA ALA A 10 5.48 30.20 -7.92
C ALA A 10 5.84 28.71 -8.03
N LEU A 11 7.00 28.29 -7.49
CA LEU A 11 7.53 26.93 -7.65
C LEU A 11 6.84 25.88 -6.75
N ILE A 12 6.08 26.29 -5.74
CA ILE A 12 5.51 25.38 -4.72
C ILE A 12 4.13 24.82 -5.14
N THR A 13 3.50 25.38 -6.17
CA THR A 13 2.12 25.02 -6.54
C THR A 13 1.96 23.75 -7.39
N LEU A 14 3.05 23.06 -7.75
CA LEU A 14 3.03 21.89 -8.65
C LEU A 14 2.92 20.52 -7.95
N SER A 15 2.96 20.44 -6.61
CA SER A 15 2.94 19.14 -5.89
C SER A 15 1.54 18.58 -5.62
N ALA A 16 0.47 19.17 -6.15
CA ALA A 16 -0.91 18.80 -5.84
C ALA A 16 -1.52 17.71 -6.76
N CYS A 17 -0.78 17.17 -7.73
CA CYS A 17 -1.26 16.11 -8.64
C CYS A 17 -0.77 14.69 -8.31
N GLN A 18 -0.22 14.44 -7.12
CA GLN A 18 0.12 13.06 -6.73
C GLN A 18 -1.08 12.39 -6.06
N THR A 19 -1.53 11.29 -6.67
CA THR A 19 -2.49 10.36 -6.09
C THR A 19 -1.97 9.82 -4.75
N GLU A 20 -2.86 9.73 -3.76
CA GLU A 20 -2.52 9.27 -2.42
C GLU A 20 -2.13 7.78 -2.44
N VAL A 21 -0.99 7.46 -1.85
CA VAL A 21 -0.43 6.10 -1.82
C VAL A 21 -1.41 5.13 -1.19
N GLY A 22 -1.66 4.02 -1.87
CA GLY A 22 -2.54 2.95 -1.41
C GLY A 22 -4.03 3.16 -1.68
N THR A 23 -4.44 4.26 -2.30
CA THR A 23 -5.79 4.37 -2.87
C THR A 23 -5.94 3.48 -4.10
N GLN A 24 -7.17 3.06 -4.42
CA GLN A 24 -7.42 2.24 -5.62
C GLN A 24 -6.86 2.89 -6.89
N THR A 25 -7.13 4.20 -7.07
CA THR A 25 -6.61 4.96 -8.22
C THR A 25 -5.08 4.96 -8.29
N TRP A 26 -4.40 5.07 -7.14
CA TRP A 26 -2.95 4.98 -7.09
C TRP A 26 -2.43 3.57 -7.42
N CYS A 27 -3.10 2.52 -6.93
CA CYS A 27 -2.77 1.14 -7.25
C CYS A 27 -2.92 0.85 -8.75
N ASP A 28 -3.98 1.34 -9.38
CA ASP A 28 -4.23 1.19 -10.81
C ASP A 28 -3.15 1.92 -11.63
N GLU A 29 -2.83 3.17 -11.28
CA GLU A 29 -1.74 3.93 -11.91
C GLU A 29 -0.37 3.26 -11.77
N MET A 30 -0.08 2.70 -10.60
CA MET A 30 1.17 1.98 -10.37
C MET A 30 1.22 0.66 -11.15
N THR A 31 0.08 -0.01 -11.33
CA THR A 31 -0.04 -1.24 -12.15
C THR A 31 0.31 -0.98 -13.61
N ASP A 32 -0.19 0.13 -14.17
CA ASP A 32 0.04 0.50 -15.56
C ASP A 32 1.44 1.10 -15.82
N LYS A 33 2.08 1.62 -14.77
CA LYS A 33 3.41 2.23 -14.85
C LYS A 33 4.49 1.19 -15.15
N PRO A 34 5.36 1.40 -16.17
CA PRO A 34 6.48 0.51 -16.45
C PRO A 34 7.38 0.31 -15.22
N LYS A 35 7.71 -0.95 -14.88
CA LYS A 35 8.53 -1.28 -13.70
C LYS A 35 9.92 -0.64 -13.71
N SER A 36 10.46 -0.29 -14.88
CA SER A 36 11.73 0.44 -15.02
C SER A 36 11.68 1.86 -14.47
N GLU A 37 10.48 2.43 -14.33
CA GLU A 37 10.26 3.78 -13.79
C GLU A 37 9.97 3.76 -12.29
N TRP A 38 9.88 2.57 -11.68
CA TRP A 38 9.62 2.45 -10.25
C TRP A 38 10.87 2.81 -9.45
N ASN A 39 10.69 3.60 -8.41
CA ASN A 39 11.69 3.74 -7.37
C ASN A 39 11.47 2.68 -6.26
N ALA A 40 12.50 2.45 -5.45
CA ALA A 40 12.46 1.41 -4.41
C ALA A 40 11.32 1.61 -3.39
N GLN A 41 11.05 2.85 -3.00
CA GLN A 41 10.01 3.15 -2.03
C GLN A 41 8.61 2.88 -2.60
N GLY A 42 8.35 3.35 -3.82
CA GLY A 42 7.07 3.12 -4.51
C GLY A 42 6.81 1.64 -4.78
N ALA A 43 7.85 0.84 -5.04
CA ALA A 43 7.71 -0.61 -5.15
C ALA A 43 7.28 -1.26 -3.82
N VAL A 44 7.89 -0.84 -2.71
CA VAL A 44 7.55 -1.31 -1.36
C VAL A 44 6.13 -0.89 -0.99
N ASP A 45 5.77 0.36 -1.24
CA ASP A 45 4.44 0.88 -0.93
C ASP A 45 3.38 0.16 -1.77
N TYR A 46 3.64 -0.09 -3.05
CA TYR A 46 2.70 -0.82 -3.91
C TYR A 46 2.50 -2.25 -3.42
N ALA A 47 3.57 -2.93 -3.04
CA ALA A 47 3.46 -4.25 -2.45
C ALA A 47 2.59 -4.24 -1.18
N ARG A 48 2.84 -3.32 -0.25
CA ARG A 48 2.11 -3.23 1.02
C ARG A 48 0.64 -2.87 0.84
N HIS A 49 0.37 -1.90 -0.02
CA HIS A 49 -0.96 -1.31 -0.11
C HIS A 49 -1.85 -1.88 -1.21
N CYS A 50 -1.28 -2.52 -2.23
CA CYS A 50 -2.06 -3.00 -3.38
C CYS A 50 -2.00 -4.52 -3.58
N VAL A 51 -0.94 -5.19 -3.11
CA VAL A 51 -0.73 -6.62 -3.40
C VAL A 51 -0.89 -7.50 -2.16
N LEU A 52 -0.35 -7.06 -1.02
CA LEU A 52 -0.27 -7.89 0.19
C LEU A 52 -1.46 -7.71 1.14
N GLN A 53 -2.52 -7.01 0.74
CA GLN A 53 -3.70 -6.83 1.60
C GLN A 53 -4.31 -8.18 2.01
N ASP A 54 -4.33 -9.18 1.15
CA ASP A 54 -4.88 -10.51 1.49
C ASP A 54 -3.78 -11.55 1.80
N ALA A 55 -2.54 -11.09 2.00
CA ALA A 55 -1.43 -12.00 2.28
C ALA A 55 -1.54 -12.62 3.67
N VAL A 56 -1.08 -13.87 3.81
CA VAL A 56 -1.02 -14.56 5.11
C VAL A 56 -0.29 -13.69 6.15
N GLY A 57 -0.99 -13.34 7.22
CA GLY A 57 -0.48 -12.49 8.29
C GLY A 57 -0.68 -10.98 8.11
N SER A 58 -1.35 -10.52 7.05
CA SER A 58 -1.87 -9.15 7.00
C SER A 58 -3.03 -8.98 7.99
N GLU A 59 -3.31 -7.73 8.38
CA GLU A 59 -4.40 -7.44 9.31
C GLU A 59 -5.77 -7.87 8.76
N SER A 60 -6.08 -7.55 7.50
CA SER A 60 -7.30 -8.00 6.82
C SER A 60 -7.37 -9.52 6.72
N TRP A 61 -6.28 -10.21 6.38
CA TRP A 61 -6.27 -11.67 6.35
C TRP A 61 -6.52 -12.28 7.74
N CYS A 62 -5.92 -11.73 8.79
CA CYS A 62 -6.15 -12.17 10.16
C CYS A 62 -7.63 -12.00 10.54
N ASN A 63 -8.21 -10.83 10.27
CA ASN A 63 -9.63 -10.54 10.57
C ASN A 63 -10.59 -11.46 9.80
N ASP A 64 -10.38 -11.61 8.49
CA ASP A 64 -11.21 -12.47 7.63
C ASP A 64 -11.16 -13.94 8.08
N LEU A 65 -9.99 -14.41 8.48
CA LEU A 65 -9.82 -15.78 8.96
C LEU A 65 -10.38 -15.96 10.38
N GLU A 66 -10.36 -14.92 11.22
CA GLU A 66 -10.97 -14.92 12.55
C GLU A 66 -12.49 -15.13 12.48
N ASP A 67 -13.14 -14.42 11.55
CA ASP A 67 -14.59 -14.50 11.29
C ASP A 67 -15.01 -15.83 10.64
N LYS A 68 -14.08 -16.54 10.01
CA LYS A 68 -14.33 -17.84 9.39
C LYS A 68 -14.38 -18.97 10.44
N PRO A 69 -15.36 -19.90 10.39
CA PRO A 69 -15.39 -21.07 11.27
C PRO A 69 -14.08 -21.86 11.20
N LYS A 70 -13.51 -22.22 12.37
CA LYS A 70 -12.22 -22.94 12.43
C LYS A 70 -12.25 -24.31 11.74
N ALA A 71 -13.42 -24.90 11.56
CA ALA A 71 -13.60 -26.15 10.81
C ALA A 71 -13.30 -25.99 9.31
N ASP A 72 -13.42 -24.76 8.78
CA ASP A 72 -13.17 -24.45 7.36
C ASP A 72 -11.72 -24.01 7.10
N TRP A 73 -10.87 -24.01 8.14
CA TRP A 73 -9.47 -23.63 8.03
C TRP A 73 -8.64 -24.72 7.36
N SER A 74 -7.73 -24.32 6.48
CA SER A 74 -6.66 -25.22 6.04
C SER A 74 -5.57 -25.35 7.12
N ALA A 75 -4.73 -26.37 7.02
CA ALA A 75 -3.57 -26.50 7.90
C ALA A 75 -2.59 -25.32 7.78
N ASN A 76 -2.50 -24.72 6.58
CA ASN A 76 -1.70 -23.54 6.35
C ASN A 76 -2.30 -22.30 7.01
N ASP A 77 -3.63 -22.15 7.00
CA ASP A 77 -4.32 -21.06 7.68
C ASP A 77 -4.08 -21.12 9.19
N ALA A 78 -4.25 -22.30 9.80
CA ALA A 78 -4.00 -22.50 11.22
C ALA A 78 -2.55 -22.18 11.61
N THR A 79 -1.58 -22.65 10.82
CA THR A 79 -0.15 -22.40 11.06
C THR A 79 0.20 -20.92 10.86
N GLY A 80 -0.36 -20.29 9.83
CA GLY A 80 -0.14 -18.88 9.52
C GLY A 80 -0.72 -17.98 10.60
N TYR A 81 -1.97 -18.21 11.01
CA TYR A 81 -2.65 -17.42 12.02
C TYR A 81 -1.94 -17.50 13.37
N ALA A 82 -1.52 -18.70 13.80
CA ALA A 82 -0.76 -18.89 15.03
C ALA A 82 0.59 -18.14 15.02
N LYS A 83 1.21 -17.96 13.86
CA LYS A 83 2.51 -17.26 13.73
C LYS A 83 2.37 -15.75 13.57
N HIS A 84 1.29 -15.29 12.93
CA HIS A 84 1.19 -13.94 12.40
C HIS A 84 -0.01 -13.14 12.89
N CYS A 85 -0.91 -13.72 13.69
CA CYS A 85 -2.11 -13.02 14.18
C CYS A 85 -2.32 -13.15 15.70
N VAL A 86 -1.63 -14.09 16.37
CA VAL A 86 -1.75 -14.31 17.82
C VAL A 86 -0.53 -13.72 18.52
N PHE A 87 -0.59 -12.43 18.87
CA PHE A 87 0.43 -11.72 19.67
C PHE A 87 -0.22 -10.79 20.69
#